data_AF-E4TSE5-F1
#
_entry.id   AF-E4TSE5-F1
#
_cell.length_a   1.000
_cell.length_b   1.000
_cell.length_c   1.000
_cell.angle_alpha   90.00
_cell.angle_beta   90.00
_cell.angle_gamma   90.00
#
_symmetry.space_group_name_H-M   'P 1'
#
loop_
_entity.id
_entity.type
_entity.pdbx_description
1 polymer ?
#
loop_
_entity_poly.entity_id
_entity_poly.type
_entity_poly.pdbx_seq_one_letter_code
_entity_poly.pdbx_strand_id
1 'polypeptide(L)'
;MNVSLTRRYNLFNKFKNILFVILLSAGINACIDPIFFETNDVDPLLIVDGQLITGVNNGEVRLFSSTKYVANPNDFKAPVMISDAQVYINDALNDRRTQLEFNTDHYELNDESFEVTVGGEYFVEIIWNDETYLSQTETIVRAPKIDSIYYNYKSVDKTIDVFVDAKADAESLVQWKWSGAYQVISFLPSDPDTFTCCTRCYVDVSGKELNIVEKEISLEQSVKEVLVTTIEVDMPTEFLINLQQLSLTEEAHDYLNLLKIQKNSGNSLFDPPPFEINGNLRNVDDPNEKVLGYFFASDQDTKSIKINRRDFFIATPNYRNFIGDCRDIIRADTITPPNWN
;
A
#
# COMPACT_ATOMS: atom_id res chain seq x y z
N MET A 1 -43.52 -46.53 -55.73
CA MET A 1 -44.08 -45.75 -54.60
C MET A 1 -43.21 -45.96 -53.37
N ASN A 2 -42.10 -45.24 -53.20
CA ASN A 2 -41.35 -45.24 -51.91
C ASN A 2 -40.35 -44.08 -51.74
N VAL A 3 -40.25 -43.16 -52.71
CA VAL A 3 -39.30 -42.03 -52.66
C VAL A 3 -39.97 -40.72 -52.15
N SER A 4 -41.30 -40.63 -52.14
CA SER A 4 -42.00 -39.38 -51.76
C SER A 4 -42.26 -39.22 -50.25
N LEU A 5 -42.32 -40.31 -49.48
CA LEU A 5 -42.63 -40.27 -48.04
C LEU A 5 -41.40 -39.94 -47.17
N THR A 6 -40.23 -40.47 -47.51
CA THR A 6 -38.95 -40.21 -46.80
C THR A 6 -38.49 -38.76 -46.92
N ARG A 7 -38.78 -38.09 -48.04
CA ARG A 7 -38.42 -36.67 -48.25
C ARG A 7 -39.24 -35.71 -47.40
N ARG A 8 -40.52 -36.03 -47.14
CA ARG A 8 -41.41 -35.23 -46.25
C ARG A 8 -41.05 -35.39 -44.77
N TYR A 9 -40.65 -36.60 -44.33
CA TYR A 9 -40.27 -36.86 -42.94
C TYR A 9 -38.97 -36.12 -42.55
N ASN A 10 -37.97 -36.10 -43.44
CA ASN A 10 -36.71 -35.38 -43.22
C ASN A 10 -36.87 -33.85 -43.25
N LEU A 11 -37.81 -33.30 -44.03
CA LEU A 11 -38.12 -31.87 -44.00
C LEU A 11 -38.81 -31.45 -42.69
N PHE A 12 -39.73 -32.27 -42.18
CA PHE A 12 -40.45 -31.96 -40.93
C PHE A 12 -39.53 -31.98 -39.70
N ASN A 13 -38.60 -32.95 -39.63
CA ASN A 13 -37.58 -32.99 -38.57
C ASN A 13 -36.55 -31.86 -38.70
N LYS A 14 -36.16 -31.48 -39.93
CA LYS A 14 -35.31 -30.28 -40.14
C LYS A 14 -36.04 -29.00 -39.69
N PHE A 15 -37.33 -28.87 -39.98
CA PHE A 15 -38.12 -27.71 -39.56
C PHE A 15 -38.30 -27.66 -38.04
N LYS A 16 -38.52 -28.82 -37.39
CA LYS A 16 -38.61 -28.93 -35.93
C LYS A 16 -37.28 -28.60 -35.24
N ASN A 17 -36.15 -29.03 -35.81
CA ASN A 17 -34.82 -28.71 -35.30
C ASN A 17 -34.46 -27.23 -35.52
N ILE A 18 -34.84 -26.63 -36.65
CA ILE A 18 -34.67 -25.19 -36.90
C ILE A 18 -35.52 -24.38 -35.93
N LEU A 19 -36.78 -24.77 -35.71
CA LEU A 19 -37.68 -24.12 -34.76
C LEU A 19 -37.15 -24.24 -33.32
N PHE A 20 -36.62 -25.40 -32.95
CA PHE A 20 -35.99 -25.60 -31.64
C PHE A 20 -34.74 -24.73 -31.45
N VAL A 21 -33.89 -24.61 -32.47
CA VAL A 21 -32.70 -23.73 -32.44
C VAL A 21 -33.10 -22.25 -32.35
N ILE A 22 -34.15 -21.83 -33.05
CA ILE A 22 -34.68 -20.45 -32.97
C ILE A 22 -35.29 -20.18 -31.59
N LEU A 23 -36.00 -21.14 -31.00
CA LEU A 23 -36.54 -21.01 -29.64
C LEU A 23 -35.43 -20.98 -28.59
N LEU A 24 -34.36 -21.76 -28.78
CA LEU A 24 -33.19 -21.79 -27.90
C LEU A 24 -32.37 -20.50 -28.01
N SER A 25 -32.26 -19.91 -29.21
CA SER A 25 -31.55 -18.64 -29.43
C SER A 25 -32.34 -17.43 -28.92
N ALA A 26 -33.68 -17.51 -28.85
CA ALA A 26 -34.51 -16.47 -28.27
C ALA A 26 -34.38 -16.37 -26.73
N GLY A 27 -34.01 -17.46 -26.06
CA GLY A 27 -33.87 -17.51 -24.59
C GLY A 27 -32.58 -16.91 -24.02
N ILE A 28 -31.62 -16.50 -24.86
CA ILE A 28 -30.29 -16.02 -24.43
C ILE A 28 -30.20 -14.48 -24.38
N ASN A 29 -31.28 -13.74 -24.71
CA ASN A 29 -31.33 -12.28 -24.60
C ASN A 29 -31.84 -11.81 -23.23
N ALA A 30 -31.50 -12.51 -22.15
CA ALA A 30 -31.68 -11.99 -20.81
C ALA A 30 -30.53 -11.03 -20.50
N CYS A 31 -30.60 -9.80 -21.02
CA CYS A 31 -29.80 -8.71 -20.51
C CYS A 31 -30.24 -8.48 -19.06
N ILE A 32 -29.34 -8.71 -18.12
CA ILE A 32 -29.53 -8.30 -16.73
C ILE A 32 -29.56 -6.78 -16.75
N ASP A 33 -30.68 -6.18 -16.36
CA ASP A 33 -30.80 -4.73 -16.25
C ASP A 33 -30.00 -4.31 -15.01
N PRO A 34 -28.94 -3.50 -15.14
CA PRO A 34 -28.17 -3.05 -13.99
C PRO A 34 -29.06 -2.21 -13.06
N ILE A 35 -29.01 -2.52 -11.77
CA ILE A 35 -29.68 -1.70 -10.75
C ILE A 35 -28.88 -0.42 -10.62
N PHE A 36 -29.43 0.69 -11.11
CA PHE A 36 -28.86 2.02 -10.89
C PHE A 36 -29.35 2.54 -9.54
N PHE A 37 -28.43 2.69 -8.59
CA PHE A 37 -28.71 3.41 -7.36
C PHE A 37 -28.53 4.91 -7.65
N GLU A 38 -29.61 5.68 -7.55
CA GLU A 38 -29.50 7.14 -7.47
C GLU A 38 -28.86 7.47 -6.12
N THR A 39 -27.61 7.93 -6.15
CA THR A 39 -26.93 8.44 -4.95
C THR A 39 -27.19 9.94 -4.88
N ASN A 40 -27.54 10.45 -3.70
CA ASN A 40 -27.66 11.89 -3.48
C ASN A 40 -26.30 12.55 -3.72
N ASP A 41 -26.28 13.78 -4.24
CA ASP A 41 -25.06 14.59 -4.28
C ASP A 41 -24.62 14.86 -2.83
N VAL A 42 -23.60 14.13 -2.39
CA VAL A 42 -22.91 14.36 -1.13
C VAL A 42 -21.69 15.23 -1.44
N ASP A 43 -21.49 16.26 -0.64
CA ASP A 43 -20.30 17.11 -0.73
C ASP A 43 -19.04 16.26 -0.50
N PRO A 44 -17.93 16.53 -1.22
CA PRO A 44 -16.68 15.82 -1.02
C PRO A 44 -16.20 15.93 0.42
N LEU A 45 -15.83 14.81 1.03
CA LEU A 45 -15.31 14.76 2.39
C LEU A 45 -13.78 14.95 2.38
N LEU A 46 -13.25 15.57 3.43
CA LEU A 46 -11.82 15.57 3.70
C LEU A 46 -11.36 14.16 4.13
N ILE A 47 -10.30 13.66 3.49
CA ILE A 47 -9.62 12.40 3.83
C ILE A 47 -8.21 12.75 4.31
N VAL A 48 -7.85 12.26 5.50
CA VAL A 48 -6.53 12.50 6.11
C VAL A 48 -5.80 11.18 6.35
N ASP A 49 -4.62 11.02 5.76
CA ASP A 49 -3.72 9.90 6.04
C ASP A 49 -2.45 10.47 6.68
N GLY A 50 -2.36 10.36 8.00
CA GLY A 50 -1.31 11.01 8.78
C GLY A 50 -0.51 10.03 9.62
N GLN A 51 0.80 10.16 9.57
CA GLN A 51 1.74 9.37 10.36
C GLN A 51 2.77 10.27 11.02
N LEU A 52 2.96 10.11 12.32
CA LEU A 52 4.06 10.72 13.06
C LEU A 52 4.89 9.62 13.72
N ILE A 53 6.19 9.62 13.51
CA ILE A 53 7.11 8.64 14.10
C ILE A 53 8.14 9.37 14.97
N THR A 54 8.54 8.75 16.06
CA THR A 54 9.64 9.25 16.92
C THR A 54 10.91 9.59 16.14
N GLY A 55 11.61 10.63 16.61
CA GLY A 55 12.80 11.20 15.98
C GLY A 55 12.57 12.63 15.51
N VAL A 56 13.42 13.08 14.58
CA VAL A 56 13.37 14.41 13.99
C VAL A 56 12.96 14.28 12.53
N ASN A 57 12.08 15.18 12.06
CA ASN A 57 11.59 15.23 10.66
C ASN A 57 11.06 13.88 10.16
N ASN A 58 10.31 13.18 11.02
CA ASN A 58 9.79 11.84 10.75
C ASN A 58 8.26 11.84 10.89
N GLY A 59 7.60 12.75 10.18
CA GLY A 59 6.15 12.87 10.16
C GLY A 59 5.65 13.35 8.81
N GLU A 60 4.56 12.75 8.34
CA GLU A 60 3.92 13.07 7.08
C GLU A 60 2.40 13.06 7.21
N VAL A 61 1.72 13.90 6.44
CA VAL A 61 0.26 13.95 6.35
C VAL A 61 -0.15 14.12 4.89
N ARG A 62 -1.00 13.24 4.39
CA ARG A 62 -1.63 13.34 3.06
C ARG A 62 -3.08 13.76 3.21
N LEU A 63 -3.48 14.74 2.42
CA LEU A 63 -4.84 15.27 2.39
C LEU A 63 -5.45 15.04 1.02
N PHE A 64 -6.66 14.47 1.00
CA PHE A 64 -7.43 14.28 -0.22
C PHE A 64 -8.87 14.74 -0.03
N SER A 65 -9.48 15.18 -1.12
CA SER A 65 -10.92 15.36 -1.24
C SER A 65 -11.53 14.10 -1.86
N SER A 66 -12.54 13.54 -1.19
CA SER A 66 -13.19 12.30 -1.64
C SER A 66 -13.88 12.47 -2.99
N THR A 67 -13.95 11.40 -3.76
CA THR A 67 -14.70 11.39 -5.02
C THR A 67 -15.98 10.58 -4.91
N LYS A 68 -16.95 10.93 -5.76
CA LYS A 68 -18.25 10.25 -5.80
C LYS A 68 -18.06 8.80 -6.21
N TYR A 69 -18.79 7.90 -5.54
CA TYR A 69 -18.94 6.55 -6.04
C TYR A 69 -19.61 6.59 -7.43
N VAL A 70 -19.02 5.90 -8.39
CA VAL A 70 -19.56 5.81 -9.76
C VAL A 70 -19.89 4.35 -10.08
N ALA A 71 -21.09 4.12 -10.64
CA ALA A 71 -21.51 2.78 -11.04
C ALA A 71 -20.73 2.25 -12.25
N ASN A 72 -20.20 3.16 -13.09
CA ASN A 72 -19.37 2.84 -14.24
C ASN A 72 -17.89 3.07 -13.89
N PRO A 73 -17.04 2.02 -13.94
CA PRO A 73 -15.61 2.14 -13.64
C PRO A 73 -14.87 3.16 -14.51
N ASN A 74 -15.34 3.42 -15.73
CA ASN A 74 -14.73 4.39 -16.64
C ASN A 74 -14.95 5.86 -16.21
N ASP A 75 -15.91 6.11 -15.33
CA ASP A 75 -16.22 7.44 -14.80
C ASP A 75 -15.51 7.70 -13.46
N PHE A 76 -14.67 6.75 -13.00
CA PHE A 76 -13.97 6.85 -11.74
C PHE A 76 -12.97 8.01 -11.79
N LYS A 77 -13.08 8.92 -10.83
CA LYS A 77 -12.10 9.96 -10.57
C LYS A 77 -11.32 9.57 -9.33
N ALA A 78 -10.01 9.56 -9.44
CA ALA A 78 -9.15 9.40 -8.27
C ALA A 78 -9.39 10.57 -7.28
N PRO A 79 -9.29 10.32 -5.97
CA PRO A 79 -9.27 11.37 -4.95
C PRO A 79 -8.34 12.51 -5.35
N VAL A 80 -8.79 13.76 -5.12
CA VAL A 80 -8.02 14.95 -5.49
C VAL A 80 -7.17 15.35 -4.30
N MET A 81 -5.87 15.50 -4.50
CA MET A 81 -4.96 15.95 -3.46
C MET A 81 -5.21 17.41 -3.07
N ILE A 82 -5.12 17.69 -1.76
CA ILE A 82 -5.27 19.03 -1.20
C ILE A 82 -3.89 19.57 -0.83
N SER A 83 -3.43 20.60 -1.52
CA SER A 83 -2.08 21.18 -1.37
C SER A 83 -2.06 22.61 -0.81
N ASP A 84 -3.24 23.18 -0.54
CA ASP A 84 -3.44 24.56 -0.10
C ASP A 84 -3.95 24.68 1.35
N ALA A 85 -3.88 23.60 2.13
CA ALA A 85 -4.21 23.61 3.54
C ALA A 85 -3.01 24.07 4.40
N GLN A 86 -3.29 24.55 5.61
CA GLN A 86 -2.25 24.71 6.63
C GLN A 86 -2.33 23.51 7.58
N VAL A 87 -1.22 22.78 7.73
CA VAL A 87 -1.16 21.55 8.53
C VAL A 87 -0.15 21.73 9.64
N TYR A 88 -0.54 21.37 10.86
CA TYR A 88 0.29 21.50 12.05
C TYR A 88 0.29 20.21 12.87
N ILE A 89 1.43 19.91 13.48
CA ILE A 89 1.54 18.90 14.53
C ILE A 89 1.69 19.60 15.86
N ASN A 90 0.88 19.18 16.83
CA ASN A 90 0.82 19.75 18.17
C ASN A 90 1.32 18.70 19.18
N ASP A 91 2.23 19.11 20.06
CA ASP A 91 2.69 18.36 21.23
C ASP A 91 1.88 18.83 22.45
N ALA A 92 0.90 18.03 22.86
CA ALA A 92 -0.07 18.38 23.89
C ALA A 92 0.56 18.50 25.29
N LEU A 93 1.69 17.82 25.55
CA LEU A 93 2.35 17.85 26.86
C LEU A 93 3.26 19.05 27.03
N ASN A 94 3.91 19.50 25.95
CA ASN A 94 4.91 20.56 26.00
C ASN A 94 4.44 21.89 25.42
N ASP A 95 3.18 21.99 24.98
CA ASP A 95 2.60 23.19 24.36
C ASP A 95 3.46 23.69 23.17
N ARG A 96 3.95 22.74 22.36
CA ARG A 96 4.73 23.02 21.15
C ARG A 96 3.87 22.73 19.93
N ARG A 97 4.04 23.55 18.90
CA ARG A 97 3.35 23.40 17.61
C ARG A 97 4.33 23.67 16.50
N THR A 98 4.27 22.86 15.45
CA THR A 98 5.10 23.02 14.25
C THR A 98 4.24 22.86 13.01
N GLN A 99 4.58 23.61 11.96
CA GLN A 99 3.86 23.58 10.70
C GLN A 99 4.53 22.60 9.73
N LEU A 100 3.74 21.82 9.01
CA LEU A 100 4.25 20.93 7.97
C LEU A 100 4.29 21.67 6.63
N GLU A 101 5.29 21.34 5.82
CA GLU A 101 5.50 21.93 4.50
C GLU A 101 4.96 20.98 3.42
N PHE A 102 4.22 21.51 2.44
CA PHE A 102 3.74 20.69 1.33
C PHE A 102 4.89 20.39 0.35
N ASN A 103 5.14 19.10 0.11
CA ASN A 103 6.04 18.59 -0.92
C ASN A 103 5.21 18.03 -2.10
N THR A 104 5.71 17.08 -2.86
CA THR A 104 5.13 16.65 -4.14
C THR A 104 3.74 16.05 -3.99
N ASP A 105 3.54 15.24 -2.95
CA ASP A 105 2.34 14.44 -2.74
C ASP A 105 1.86 14.34 -1.27
N HIS A 106 2.50 15.07 -0.36
CA HIS A 106 2.21 15.06 1.08
C HIS A 106 2.75 16.31 1.76
N TYR A 107 2.26 16.58 2.98
CA TYR A 107 2.85 17.53 3.92
C TYR A 107 3.87 16.80 4.77
N GLU A 108 5.08 17.34 4.91
CA GLU A 108 6.18 16.74 5.67
C GLU A 108 6.63 17.63 6.84
N LEU A 109 7.05 16.99 7.93
CA LEU A 109 7.63 17.67 9.08
C LEU A 109 9.07 18.09 8.76
N ASN A 110 9.35 19.38 8.80
CA ASN A 110 10.67 19.96 8.52
C ASN A 110 11.07 20.99 9.58
N ASP A 111 11.26 20.53 10.81
CA ASP A 111 11.64 21.36 11.96
C ASP A 111 12.58 20.57 12.89
N GLU A 112 13.89 20.84 12.78
CA GLU A 112 14.92 20.17 13.59
C GLU A 112 14.76 20.40 15.10
N SER A 113 14.00 21.42 15.50
CA SER A 113 13.74 21.71 16.92
C SER A 113 12.53 20.93 17.48
N PHE A 114 11.71 20.36 16.61
CA PHE A 114 10.54 19.57 16.96
C PHE A 114 10.88 18.07 16.99
N GLU A 115 11.46 17.63 18.11
CA GLU A 115 11.73 16.21 18.34
C GLU A 115 10.48 15.51 18.90
N VAL A 116 10.13 14.38 18.27
CA VAL A 116 9.04 13.48 18.64
C VAL A 116 9.59 12.37 19.53
N THR A 117 9.02 12.20 20.72
CA THR A 117 9.56 11.28 21.75
C THR A 117 8.53 10.28 22.25
N VAL A 118 9.00 9.10 22.64
CA VAL A 118 8.18 8.08 23.33
C VAL A 118 7.54 8.65 24.60
N GLY A 119 6.25 8.37 24.79
CA GLY A 119 5.44 8.92 25.87
C GLY A 119 4.93 10.35 25.62
N GLY A 120 5.29 10.96 24.48
CA GLY A 120 4.69 12.20 24.03
C GLY A 120 3.26 12.00 23.53
N GLU A 121 2.48 13.08 23.57
CA GLU A 121 1.09 13.12 23.14
C GLU A 121 0.94 14.10 21.97
N TYR A 122 0.52 13.62 20.81
CA TYR A 122 0.50 14.39 19.58
C TYR A 122 -0.85 14.34 18.87
N PHE A 123 -1.22 15.44 18.22
CA PHE A 123 -2.38 15.49 17.34
C PHE A 123 -2.11 16.40 16.14
N VAL A 124 -2.80 16.13 15.04
CA VAL A 124 -2.75 16.98 13.85
C VAL A 124 -3.87 18.01 13.89
N GLU A 125 -3.55 19.23 13.49
CA GLU A 125 -4.48 20.31 13.23
C GLU A 125 -4.37 20.72 11.76
N ILE A 126 -5.51 20.79 11.08
CA ILE A 126 -5.59 21.12 9.66
C ILE A 126 -6.56 22.29 9.51
N ILE A 127 -6.12 23.34 8.82
CA ILE A 127 -6.96 24.47 8.43
C ILE A 127 -7.14 24.41 6.92
N TRP A 128 -8.37 24.22 6.47
CA TRP A 128 -8.71 24.10 5.05
C TRP A 128 -10.11 24.66 4.81
N ASN A 129 -10.30 25.44 3.74
CA ASN A 129 -11.56 26.13 3.42
C ASN A 129 -12.17 26.96 4.57
N ASP A 130 -11.31 27.64 5.34
CA ASP A 130 -11.70 28.42 6.54
C ASP A 130 -12.30 27.58 7.68
N GLU A 131 -12.21 26.25 7.61
CA GLU A 131 -12.61 25.32 8.67
C GLU A 131 -11.39 24.67 9.33
N THR A 132 -11.55 24.29 10.60
CA THR A 132 -10.51 23.70 11.43
C THR A 132 -10.85 22.25 11.77
N TYR A 133 -9.92 21.36 11.43
CA TYR A 133 -10.03 19.93 11.70
C TYR A 133 -8.96 19.50 12.70
N LEU A 134 -9.36 18.68 13.66
CA LEU A 134 -8.47 18.14 14.68
C LEU A 134 -8.56 16.61 14.71
N SER A 135 -7.41 15.93 14.84
CA SER A 135 -7.42 14.54 15.28
C SER A 135 -7.63 14.43 16.79
N GLN A 136 -7.94 13.22 17.24
CA GLN A 136 -7.71 12.84 18.63
C GLN A 136 -6.21 12.85 18.94
N THR A 137 -5.91 12.94 20.22
CA THR A 137 -4.54 12.92 20.73
C THR A 137 -4.04 11.48 20.80
N GLU A 138 -2.92 11.21 20.14
CA GLU A 138 -2.23 9.92 20.14
C GLU A 138 -1.09 9.94 21.15
N THR A 139 -1.02 8.94 22.01
CA THR A 139 0.12 8.75 22.94
C THR A 139 1.10 7.76 22.34
N ILE A 140 2.37 8.17 22.17
CA ILE A 140 3.39 7.28 21.62
C ILE A 140 3.80 6.23 22.63
N VAL A 141 3.46 4.98 22.37
CA VAL A 141 3.96 3.81 23.09
C VAL A 141 5.32 3.37 22.53
N ARG A 142 6.14 2.70 23.36
CA ARG A 142 7.46 2.21 22.92
C ARG A 142 7.31 1.02 21.96
N ALA A 143 8.04 1.03 20.86
CA ALA A 143 8.11 -0.10 19.96
C ALA A 143 8.92 -1.25 20.59
N PRO A 144 8.41 -2.50 20.58
CA PRO A 144 9.22 -3.65 20.94
C PRO A 144 10.38 -3.79 19.94
N LYS A 145 11.36 -4.65 20.27
CA LYS A 145 12.54 -4.84 19.41
C LYS A 145 12.34 -5.99 18.42
N ILE A 146 12.84 -5.80 17.21
CA ILE A 146 12.95 -6.84 16.18
C ILE A 146 14.12 -7.76 16.56
N ASP A 147 13.82 -9.03 16.85
CA ASP A 147 14.84 -10.01 17.25
C ASP A 147 15.67 -10.44 16.04
N SER A 148 15.02 -10.85 14.94
CA SER A 148 15.73 -11.15 13.70
C SER A 148 14.85 -10.98 12.46
N ILE A 149 15.52 -10.73 11.34
CA ILE A 149 14.93 -10.79 10.00
C ILE A 149 15.79 -11.76 9.19
N TYR A 150 15.13 -12.66 8.45
CA TYR A 150 15.80 -13.67 7.65
C TYR A 150 14.91 -14.04 6.46
N TYR A 151 15.46 -14.81 5.54
CA TYR A 151 14.74 -15.18 4.33
C TYR A 151 14.90 -16.66 4.01
N ASN A 152 13.95 -17.19 3.25
CA ASN A 152 14.01 -18.52 2.67
C ASN A 152 13.74 -18.45 1.17
N TYR A 153 14.53 -19.18 0.39
CA TYR A 153 14.37 -19.23 -1.05
C TYR A 153 13.59 -20.46 -1.50
N LYS A 154 12.54 -20.21 -2.27
CA LYS A 154 11.72 -21.23 -2.92
C LYS A 154 12.18 -21.39 -4.37
N SER A 155 13.04 -22.38 -4.61
CA SER A 155 13.63 -22.61 -5.94
C SER A 155 12.62 -22.95 -7.04
N VAL A 156 11.52 -23.61 -6.68
CA VAL A 156 10.46 -23.99 -7.62
C VAL A 156 9.69 -22.77 -8.09
N ASP A 157 9.29 -21.92 -7.15
CA ASP A 157 8.47 -20.72 -7.42
C ASP A 157 9.33 -19.52 -7.83
N LYS A 158 10.66 -19.60 -7.65
CA LYS A 158 11.62 -18.51 -7.81
C LYS A 158 11.24 -17.29 -6.98
N THR A 159 10.86 -17.52 -5.73
CA THR A 159 10.51 -16.48 -4.78
C THR A 159 11.36 -16.55 -3.52
N ILE A 160 11.46 -15.42 -2.82
CA ILE A 160 12.11 -15.28 -1.53
C ILE A 160 11.04 -14.89 -0.52
N ASP A 161 10.80 -15.76 0.45
CA ASP A 161 9.98 -15.45 1.60
C ASP A 161 10.83 -14.77 2.67
N VAL A 162 10.31 -13.70 3.26
CA VAL A 162 11.00 -12.89 4.26
C VAL A 162 10.25 -13.01 5.56
N PHE A 163 10.95 -13.43 6.61
CA PHE A 163 10.41 -13.70 7.92
C PHE A 163 10.99 -12.77 8.97
N VAL A 164 10.18 -12.50 9.99
CA VAL A 164 10.59 -11.76 11.18
C VAL A 164 10.32 -12.58 12.44
N ASP A 165 11.29 -12.54 13.35
CA ASP A 165 11.11 -12.92 14.75
C ASP A 165 11.11 -11.63 15.59
N ALA A 166 10.13 -11.50 16.47
CA ALA A 166 9.98 -10.33 17.34
C ALA A 166 9.66 -10.74 18.77
N LYS A 167 10.09 -9.92 19.72
CA LYS A 167 9.84 -10.15 21.15
C LYS A 167 9.33 -8.88 21.81
N ALA A 168 8.25 -9.03 22.57
CA ALA A 168 7.75 -8.01 23.47
C ALA A 168 7.77 -8.53 24.92
N ASP A 169 8.06 -7.64 25.86
CA ASP A 169 8.03 -7.94 27.31
C ASP A 169 6.64 -7.73 27.92
N ALA A 170 5.71 -7.15 27.16
CA ALA A 170 4.30 -6.95 27.49
C ALA A 170 3.48 -6.99 26.18
N GLU A 171 2.17 -7.16 26.29
CA GLU A 171 1.27 -7.10 25.14
C GLU A 171 1.49 -5.81 24.35
N SER A 172 1.81 -5.95 23.07
CA SER A 172 2.16 -4.84 22.19
C SER A 172 1.51 -5.03 20.83
N LEU A 173 0.84 -3.99 20.35
CA LEU A 173 0.28 -3.94 19.00
C LEU A 173 1.30 -3.32 18.07
N VAL A 174 1.63 -4.01 16.98
CA VAL A 174 2.63 -3.53 16.03
C VAL A 174 2.15 -3.62 14.60
N GLN A 175 2.61 -2.70 13.76
CA GLN A 175 2.51 -2.77 12.32
C GLN A 175 3.91 -2.95 11.73
N TRP A 176 4.07 -3.91 10.83
CA TRP A 176 5.26 -3.97 9.99
C TRP A 176 5.07 -3.27 8.67
N LYS A 177 6.08 -2.50 8.27
CA LYS A 177 6.24 -1.96 6.93
C LYS A 177 7.57 -2.45 6.39
N TRP A 178 7.64 -2.80 5.11
CA TRP A 178 8.90 -3.16 4.48
C TRP A 178 9.16 -2.29 3.25
N SER A 179 10.43 -1.98 3.04
CA SER A 179 10.93 -1.28 1.86
C SER A 179 12.09 -2.08 1.26
N GLY A 180 12.28 -1.96 -0.05
CA GLY A 180 13.23 -2.76 -0.79
C GLY A 180 13.98 -1.95 -1.82
N ALA A 181 15.27 -2.23 -1.97
CA ALA A 181 16.07 -1.68 -3.05
C ALA A 181 17.03 -2.73 -3.59
N TYR A 182 17.30 -2.71 -4.90
CA TYR A 182 18.32 -3.57 -5.50
C TYR A 182 19.33 -2.75 -6.29
N GLN A 183 20.57 -3.24 -6.35
CA GLN A 183 21.61 -2.57 -7.09
C GLN A 183 21.58 -2.97 -8.57
N VAL A 184 21.81 -2.01 -9.46
CA VAL A 184 22.05 -2.21 -10.88
C VAL A 184 23.45 -1.68 -11.20
N ILE A 185 24.20 -2.48 -11.94
CA ILE A 185 25.50 -2.08 -12.49
C ILE A 185 25.32 -1.93 -13.99
N SER A 186 25.39 -0.70 -14.50
CA SER A 186 25.24 -0.42 -15.92
C SER A 186 26.56 -0.20 -16.62
N PHE A 187 26.61 -0.53 -17.91
CA PHE A 187 27.77 -0.29 -18.77
C PHE A 187 27.38 0.72 -19.83
N LEU A 188 28.02 1.90 -19.80
CA LEU A 188 27.84 2.93 -20.80
C LEU A 188 28.64 2.56 -22.06
N PRO A 189 28.01 2.55 -23.25
CA PRO A 189 28.70 2.34 -24.51
C PRO A 189 29.37 3.65 -24.96
N SER A 190 30.25 4.21 -24.14
CA SER A 190 31.07 5.37 -24.52
C SER A 190 32.50 4.88 -24.74
N ASP A 191 32.80 4.60 -26.02
CA ASP A 191 34.09 4.17 -26.60
C ASP A 191 34.43 2.66 -26.47
N PRO A 192 34.53 1.89 -27.58
CA PRO A 192 34.86 0.46 -27.56
C PRO A 192 36.23 0.13 -26.96
N ASP A 193 37.15 1.10 -26.88
CA ASP A 193 38.51 0.91 -26.37
C ASP A 193 38.71 1.40 -24.92
N THR A 194 37.74 2.14 -24.36
CA THR A 194 37.75 2.53 -22.95
C THR A 194 36.45 2.12 -22.28
N PHE A 195 36.42 0.90 -21.74
CA PHE A 195 35.42 0.51 -20.75
C PHE A 195 35.56 1.41 -19.52
N THR A 196 35.01 2.62 -19.57
CA THR A 196 34.88 3.50 -18.41
C THR A 196 33.95 2.77 -17.45
N CYS A 197 34.52 2.22 -16.38
CA CYS A 197 33.83 1.19 -15.62
C CYS A 197 32.63 1.77 -14.85
N CYS A 198 31.48 1.20 -15.22
CA CYS A 198 30.17 1.09 -14.59
C CYS A 198 29.64 2.20 -13.68
N THR A 199 28.43 2.69 -14.02
CA THR A 199 27.57 3.42 -13.08
C THR A 199 26.85 2.41 -12.19
N ARG A 200 26.82 2.68 -10.87
CA ARG A 200 26.00 1.95 -9.91
C ARG A 200 24.77 2.78 -9.60
N CYS A 201 23.60 2.19 -9.77
CA CYS A 201 22.35 2.77 -9.31
C CYS A 201 21.67 1.79 -8.36
N TYR A 202 20.81 2.33 -7.51
CA TYR A 202 19.97 1.59 -6.59
C TYR A 202 18.54 1.87 -7.02
N VAL A 203 17.83 0.81 -7.40
CA VAL A 203 16.45 0.89 -7.83
C VAL A 203 15.59 0.63 -6.62
N ASP A 204 14.84 1.65 -6.21
CA ASP A 204 13.85 1.54 -5.16
C ASP A 204 12.60 0.81 -5.69
N VAL A 205 12.25 -0.30 -5.04
CA VAL A 205 11.06 -1.10 -5.36
C VAL A 205 9.93 -0.90 -4.34
N SER A 206 10.12 0.03 -3.40
CA SER A 206 9.16 0.36 -2.34
C SER A 206 7.96 1.10 -2.92
N GLY A 207 7.04 0.39 -3.56
CA GLY A 207 5.84 0.96 -4.18
C GLY A 207 5.64 0.64 -5.65
N LYS A 208 6.07 -0.53 -6.12
CA LYS A 208 5.58 -1.07 -7.42
C LYS A 208 4.10 -1.50 -7.36
N GLU A 209 3.60 -1.79 -6.17
CA GLU A 209 2.20 -1.85 -5.77
C GLU A 209 2.18 -1.34 -4.32
N LEU A 210 1.03 -0.92 -3.80
CA LEU A 210 0.80 -0.64 -2.38
C LEU A 210 1.02 -1.91 -1.53
N ASN A 211 2.27 -2.35 -1.47
CA ASN A 211 2.80 -3.52 -0.78
C ASN A 211 3.57 -3.05 0.46
N ILE A 212 3.04 -2.05 1.15
CA ILE A 212 3.22 -2.00 2.59
C ILE A 212 2.50 -3.26 3.07
N VAL A 213 3.24 -4.34 3.34
CA VAL A 213 2.64 -5.50 3.99
C VAL A 213 2.44 -5.12 5.44
N GLU A 214 1.34 -4.42 5.68
CA GLU A 214 0.84 -4.06 6.98
C GLU A 214 0.35 -5.34 7.64
N LYS A 215 1.27 -5.96 8.38
CA LYS A 215 0.93 -7.08 9.22
C LYS A 215 0.83 -6.59 10.64
N GLU A 216 -0.41 -6.48 11.09
CA GLU A 216 -0.75 -6.20 12.47
C GLU A 216 -0.71 -7.47 13.30
N ILE A 217 -0.04 -7.40 14.45
CA ILE A 217 0.09 -8.53 15.39
C ILE A 217 0.03 -8.00 16.82
N SER A 218 -0.78 -8.66 17.65
CA SER A 218 -0.67 -8.57 19.10
C SER A 218 0.44 -9.51 19.58
N LEU A 219 1.45 -8.93 20.21
CA LEU A 219 2.61 -9.63 20.76
C LEU A 219 2.42 -9.87 22.26
N GLU A 220 1.73 -10.93 22.65
CA GLU A 220 1.66 -11.35 24.06
C GLU A 220 2.99 -11.96 24.56
N GLN A 221 3.77 -12.59 23.67
CA GLN A 221 5.09 -13.19 23.89
C GLN A 221 5.92 -13.17 22.59
N SER A 222 7.13 -13.75 22.59
CA SER A 222 7.95 -13.89 21.38
C SER A 222 7.19 -14.57 20.23
N VAL A 223 7.07 -13.88 19.11
CA VAL A 223 6.58 -14.45 17.85
C VAL A 223 7.76 -14.85 16.97
N LYS A 224 7.61 -15.97 16.26
CA LYS A 224 8.63 -16.51 15.37
C LYS A 224 8.06 -16.87 14.01
N GLU A 225 8.93 -16.88 13.01
CA GLU A 225 8.63 -17.31 11.64
C GLU A 225 7.45 -16.57 11.02
N VAL A 226 7.33 -15.28 11.32
CA VAL A 226 6.21 -14.52 10.79
C VAL A 226 6.54 -14.03 9.38
N LEU A 227 5.84 -14.58 8.38
CA LEU A 227 5.98 -14.13 6.99
C LEU A 227 5.55 -12.66 6.87
N VAL A 228 6.49 -11.81 6.44
CA VAL A 228 6.29 -10.39 6.16
C VAL A 228 5.99 -10.17 4.68
N THR A 229 6.79 -10.75 3.78
CA THR A 229 6.60 -10.55 2.34
C THR A 229 7.21 -11.70 1.55
N THR A 230 6.75 -11.84 0.31
CA THR A 230 7.32 -12.75 -0.69
C THR A 230 7.74 -11.93 -1.90
N ILE A 231 9.01 -12.01 -2.27
CA ILE A 231 9.62 -11.23 -3.35
C ILE A 231 9.98 -12.16 -4.50
N GLU A 232 9.67 -11.78 -5.73
CA GLU A 232 10.10 -12.51 -6.92
C GLU A 232 11.61 -12.34 -7.15
N VAL A 233 12.31 -13.42 -7.53
CA VAL A 233 13.76 -13.38 -7.84
C VAL A 233 14.00 -12.86 -9.25
N ASP A 234 13.64 -11.59 -9.49
CA ASP A 234 13.98 -10.82 -10.70
C ASP A 234 15.00 -9.70 -10.41
N MET A 235 15.84 -9.93 -9.39
CA MET A 235 16.85 -8.95 -8.98
C MET A 235 18.21 -9.24 -9.64
N PRO A 236 18.84 -8.22 -10.26
CA PRO A 236 20.09 -8.39 -10.98
C PRO A 236 21.29 -8.68 -10.07
N THR A 237 21.34 -8.05 -8.89
CA THR A 237 22.47 -8.13 -7.95
C THR A 237 22.00 -8.32 -6.50
N GLU A 238 22.53 -7.54 -5.56
CA GLU A 238 22.14 -7.53 -4.16
C GLU A 238 20.81 -6.81 -3.98
N PHE A 239 20.01 -7.31 -3.04
CA PHE A 239 18.73 -6.73 -2.66
C PHE A 239 18.75 -6.43 -1.17
N LEU A 240 18.51 -5.19 -0.79
CA LEU A 240 18.34 -4.75 0.57
C LEU A 240 16.86 -4.75 0.91
N ILE A 241 16.48 -5.41 2.01
CA ILE A 241 15.19 -5.24 2.65
C ILE A 241 15.40 -4.44 3.91
N ASN A 242 14.58 -3.40 4.10
CA ASN A 242 14.43 -2.73 5.38
C ASN A 242 13.05 -3.05 5.93
N LEU A 243 13.01 -3.53 7.17
CA LEU A 243 11.80 -3.75 7.93
C LEU A 243 11.69 -2.66 8.98
N GLN A 244 10.52 -2.03 9.05
CA GLN A 244 10.15 -1.05 10.05
C GLN A 244 9.01 -1.65 10.88
N GLN A 245 9.20 -1.70 12.20
CA GLN A 245 8.20 -2.10 13.17
C GLN A 245 7.71 -0.87 13.91
N LEU A 246 6.45 -0.53 13.71
CA LEU A 246 5.78 0.60 14.32
C LEU A 246 4.93 0.10 15.49
N SER A 247 4.98 0.81 16.62
CA SER A 247 4.06 0.58 17.72
C SER A 247 2.71 1.25 17.48
N LEU A 248 1.63 0.60 17.87
CA LEU A 248 0.27 1.13 17.73
C LEU A 248 -0.44 1.26 19.08
N THR A 249 -1.32 2.25 19.17
CA THR A 249 -2.41 2.31 20.16
C THR A 249 -3.48 1.26 19.80
N GLU A 250 -4.38 0.96 20.74
CA GLU A 250 -5.50 0.05 20.49
C GLU A 250 -6.41 0.61 19.40
N GLU A 251 -6.68 1.91 19.46
CA GLU A 251 -7.52 2.63 18.51
C GLU A 251 -6.93 2.65 17.10
N ALA A 252 -5.61 2.87 16.96
CA ALA A 252 -4.94 2.85 15.66
C ALA A 252 -4.92 1.42 15.07
N HIS A 253 -4.70 0.40 15.90
CA HIS A 253 -4.76 -1.00 15.49
C HIS A 253 -6.17 -1.41 15.04
N ASP A 254 -7.20 -1.00 15.75
CA ASP A 254 -8.57 -1.30 15.35
C ASP A 254 -8.93 -0.64 14.02
N TYR A 255 -8.52 0.61 13.82
CA TYR A 255 -8.70 1.32 12.55
C TYR A 255 -8.02 0.61 11.37
N LEU A 256 -6.74 0.23 11.53
CA LEU A 256 -5.97 -0.44 10.49
C LEU A 256 -6.53 -1.84 10.16
N ASN A 257 -6.99 -2.61 11.17
CA ASN A 257 -7.65 -3.88 10.95
C ASN A 257 -8.95 -3.73 10.13
N LEU A 258 -9.75 -2.71 10.42
CA LEU A 258 -10.97 -2.43 9.66
C LEU A 258 -10.65 -2.10 8.19
N LEU A 259 -9.62 -1.27 7.95
CA LEU A 259 -9.14 -0.98 6.59
C LEU A 259 -8.67 -2.25 5.87
N LYS A 260 -7.91 -3.11 6.57
CA LYS A 260 -7.43 -4.38 6.02
C LYS A 260 -8.56 -5.34 5.69
N ILE A 261 -9.59 -5.45 6.53
CA ILE A 261 -10.77 -6.26 6.25
C ILE A 261 -11.47 -5.74 4.99
N GLN A 262 -11.67 -4.42 4.88
CA GLN A 262 -12.33 -3.82 3.73
C GLN A 262 -11.51 -3.99 2.44
N LYS A 263 -10.18 -3.79 2.48
CA LYS A 263 -9.27 -4.01 1.33
C LYS A 263 -9.29 -5.45 0.82
N ASN A 264 -9.42 -6.43 1.72
CA ASN A 264 -9.46 -7.85 1.36
C ASN A 264 -10.87 -8.36 1.03
N SER A 265 -11.90 -7.57 1.30
CA SER A 265 -13.30 -7.84 0.96
C SER A 265 -13.58 -7.51 -0.52
N GLY A 266 -14.53 -8.22 -1.14
CA GLY A 266 -14.87 -8.12 -2.56
C GLY A 266 -14.34 -9.27 -3.43
N ASN A 267 -13.70 -10.27 -2.81
CA ASN A 267 -13.15 -11.46 -3.48
C ASN A 267 -14.09 -12.68 -3.38
N SER A 268 -15.16 -12.62 -2.59
CA SER A 268 -16.13 -13.69 -2.38
C SER A 268 -17.58 -13.17 -2.33
N LEU A 269 -18.52 -14.00 -2.78
CA LEU A 269 -19.97 -13.75 -2.67
C LEU A 269 -20.48 -13.70 -1.22
N PHE A 270 -19.65 -14.13 -0.25
CA PHE A 270 -19.96 -14.15 1.18
C PHE A 270 -19.18 -13.10 1.97
N ASP A 271 -18.47 -12.19 1.29
CA ASP A 271 -17.78 -11.10 1.97
C ASP A 271 -18.78 -10.18 2.66
N PRO A 272 -18.42 -9.60 3.83
CA PRO A 272 -19.27 -8.62 4.49
C PRO A 272 -19.53 -7.45 3.53
N PRO A 273 -20.74 -6.85 3.58
CA PRO A 273 -20.98 -5.63 2.81
C PRO A 273 -19.99 -4.54 3.24
N PRO A 274 -19.61 -3.62 2.33
CA PRO A 274 -18.81 -2.47 2.69
C PRO A 274 -19.44 -1.74 3.88
N PHE A 275 -18.61 -1.40 4.86
CA PHE A 275 -19.00 -0.66 6.05
C PHE A 275 -18.20 0.65 6.14
N GLU A 276 -18.74 1.61 6.88
CA GLU A 276 -18.07 2.88 7.14
C GLU A 276 -16.99 2.69 8.20
N ILE A 277 -15.79 3.18 7.92
CA ILE A 277 -14.65 3.17 8.85
C ILE A 277 -14.51 4.58 9.39
N ASN A 278 -14.77 4.73 10.70
CA ASN A 278 -14.63 6.02 11.36
C ASN A 278 -13.18 6.28 11.72
N GLY A 279 -12.71 7.47 11.38
CA GLY A 279 -11.40 7.99 11.72
C GLY A 279 -11.31 8.54 13.14
N ASN A 280 -10.14 9.12 13.46
CA ASN A 280 -9.96 9.91 14.67
C ASN A 280 -10.01 11.43 14.42
N LEU A 281 -10.44 11.89 13.24
CA LEU A 281 -10.56 13.31 12.92
C LEU A 281 -11.98 13.84 13.04
N ARG A 282 -12.10 15.13 13.35
CA ARG A 282 -13.37 15.86 13.40
C ARG A 282 -13.19 17.30 12.90
N ASN A 283 -14.23 17.86 12.28
CA ASN A 283 -14.36 19.30 12.10
C ASN A 283 -14.80 19.94 13.43
N VAL A 284 -14.12 21.01 13.84
CA VAL A 284 -14.43 21.79 15.04
C VAL A 284 -15.57 22.79 14.78
N ASP A 285 -15.69 23.27 13.56
CA ASP A 285 -16.65 24.29 13.12
C ASP A 285 -18.02 23.68 12.72
N ASP A 286 -18.04 22.47 12.15
CA ASP A 286 -19.27 21.67 11.95
C ASP A 286 -19.15 20.23 12.50
N PRO A 287 -19.67 19.96 13.72
CA PRO A 287 -19.66 18.62 14.31
C PRO A 287 -20.47 17.56 13.56
N ASN A 288 -21.29 17.94 12.57
CA ASN A 288 -22.04 16.99 11.75
C ASN A 288 -21.29 16.63 10.45
N GLU A 289 -20.26 17.40 10.09
CA GLU A 289 -19.42 17.06 8.95
C GLU A 289 -18.62 15.80 9.26
N LYS A 290 -18.55 14.91 8.28
CA LYS A 290 -17.75 13.69 8.36
C LYS A 290 -16.35 13.96 7.81
N VAL A 291 -15.35 13.54 8.56
CA VAL A 291 -13.95 13.51 8.12
C VAL A 291 -13.52 12.05 8.06
N LEU A 292 -12.86 11.67 6.98
CA LEU A 292 -12.35 10.33 6.77
C LEU A 292 -10.84 10.27 7.04
N GLY A 293 -10.34 9.06 7.26
CA GLY A 293 -8.92 8.83 7.46
C GLY A 293 -8.49 8.83 8.93
N TYR A 294 -7.20 8.78 9.20
CA TYR A 294 -6.66 8.65 10.56
C TYR A 294 -5.29 9.31 10.66
N PHE A 295 -5.00 9.85 11.84
CA PHE A 295 -3.65 10.29 12.22
C PHE A 295 -3.12 9.42 13.35
N PHE A 296 -2.01 8.73 13.15
CA PHE A 296 -1.39 7.88 14.18
C PHE A 296 0.02 8.34 14.52
N ALA A 297 0.39 8.18 15.80
CA ALA A 297 1.73 8.48 16.31
C ALA A 297 2.39 7.22 16.88
N SER A 298 3.61 6.91 16.44
CA SER A 298 4.28 5.64 16.72
C SER A 298 5.75 5.82 17.10
N ASP A 299 6.27 4.93 17.94
CA ASP A 299 7.70 4.65 18.01
C ASP A 299 8.07 3.60 16.96
N GLN A 300 9.35 3.48 16.65
CA GLN A 300 9.81 2.51 15.67
C GLN A 300 11.05 1.72 16.10
N ASP A 301 11.14 0.49 15.60
CA ASP A 301 12.37 -0.26 15.51
C ASP A 301 12.61 -0.67 14.05
N THR A 302 13.85 -0.57 13.58
CA THR A 302 14.18 -0.89 12.18
C THR A 302 15.26 -1.96 12.11
N LYS A 303 15.13 -2.86 11.14
CA LYS A 303 16.13 -3.90 10.88
C LYS A 303 16.23 -4.19 9.40
N SER A 304 17.45 -4.36 8.91
CA SER A 304 17.70 -4.58 7.49
C SER A 304 18.44 -5.89 7.25
N ILE A 305 18.18 -6.52 6.11
CA ILE A 305 18.93 -7.67 5.61
C ILE A 305 19.28 -7.47 4.15
N LYS A 306 20.51 -7.83 3.81
CA LYS A 306 20.92 -7.97 2.41
C LYS A 306 20.75 -9.41 1.97
N ILE A 307 20.17 -9.54 0.79
CA ILE A 307 19.96 -10.79 0.13
C ILE A 307 20.89 -10.82 -1.08
N ASN A 308 21.89 -11.71 -1.05
CA ASN A 308 22.83 -11.82 -2.15
C ASN A 308 22.32 -12.83 -3.17
N ARG A 309 22.34 -12.47 -4.45
CA ARG A 309 21.99 -13.41 -5.53
C ARG A 309 22.80 -14.70 -5.49
N ARG A 310 24.04 -14.66 -4.99
CA ARG A 310 24.88 -15.88 -4.84
C ARG A 310 24.30 -16.88 -3.86
N ASP A 311 23.46 -16.45 -2.92
CA ASP A 311 22.85 -17.31 -1.91
C ASP A 311 21.85 -18.30 -2.52
N PHE A 312 21.36 -18.02 -3.74
CA PHE A 312 20.30 -18.80 -4.40
C PHE A 312 20.75 -19.47 -5.70
N PHE A 313 22.06 -19.66 -5.89
CA PHE A 313 22.75 -20.24 -7.05
C PHE A 313 21.90 -21.11 -8.01
N ILE A 314 21.05 -20.46 -8.83
CA ILE A 314 20.49 -21.04 -10.04
C ILE A 314 21.19 -20.32 -11.18
N ALA A 315 21.82 -21.09 -12.06
CA ALA A 315 22.29 -20.63 -13.34
C ALA A 315 21.11 -20.04 -14.12
N THR A 316 20.79 -18.77 -13.91
CA THR A 316 20.03 -17.98 -14.87
C THR A 316 21.02 -17.58 -15.95
N PRO A 317 21.03 -18.24 -17.12
CA PRO A 317 22.09 -18.06 -18.12
C PRO A 317 22.05 -16.69 -18.81
N ASN A 318 21.05 -15.87 -18.49
CA ASN A 318 20.65 -14.71 -19.26
C ASN A 318 20.62 -13.42 -18.41
N TYR A 319 21.53 -13.26 -17.44
CA TYR A 319 21.77 -11.90 -16.97
C TYR A 319 22.67 -11.18 -17.97
N ARG A 320 22.04 -10.46 -18.91
CA ARG A 320 22.74 -9.37 -19.58
C ARG A 320 22.92 -8.27 -18.55
N ASN A 321 24.16 -7.85 -18.33
CA ASN A 321 24.42 -6.57 -17.69
C ASN A 321 23.52 -5.51 -18.34
N PHE A 322 22.95 -4.60 -17.53
CA PHE A 322 22.15 -3.53 -18.09
C PHE A 322 23.02 -2.68 -19.02
N ILE A 323 22.73 -2.72 -20.33
CA ILE A 323 23.43 -1.94 -21.35
C ILE A 323 22.68 -0.62 -21.47
N GLY A 324 23.32 0.47 -21.07
CA GLY A 324 22.70 1.79 -20.99
C GLY A 324 23.07 2.53 -19.71
N ASP A 325 22.37 3.62 -19.43
CA ASP A 325 22.53 4.37 -18.20
C ASP A 325 21.50 3.87 -17.16
N CYS A 326 21.95 3.35 -16.01
CA CYS A 326 21.00 2.87 -15.00
C CYS A 326 20.12 3.98 -14.41
N ARG A 327 20.48 5.26 -14.62
CA ARG A 327 19.65 6.41 -14.23
C ARG A 327 18.36 6.54 -15.07
N ASP A 328 18.31 5.87 -16.22
CA ASP A 328 17.10 5.80 -17.05
C ASP A 328 16.07 4.80 -16.50
N ILE A 329 16.44 3.98 -15.50
CA ILE A 329 15.52 3.08 -14.83
C ILE A 329 14.64 3.90 -13.88
N ILE A 330 13.32 3.70 -13.98
CA ILE A 330 12.34 4.34 -13.09
C ILE A 330 12.70 4.06 -11.63
N ARG A 331 12.77 5.12 -10.80
CA ARG A 331 13.13 5.08 -9.37
C ARG A 331 14.55 4.59 -9.08
N ALA A 332 15.46 4.74 -10.05
CA ALA A 332 16.87 4.50 -9.83
C ALA A 332 17.60 5.80 -9.45
N ASP A 333 18.44 5.72 -8.42
CA ASP A 333 19.36 6.79 -8.04
C ASP A 333 20.78 6.25 -7.85
N THR A 334 21.77 7.10 -8.04
CA THR A 334 23.17 6.89 -7.66
C THR A 334 23.42 7.02 -6.15
N ILE A 335 22.49 7.62 -5.41
CA ILE A 335 22.54 7.71 -3.94
C ILE A 335 22.38 6.31 -3.33
N THR A 336 23.33 5.94 -2.48
CA THR A 336 23.30 4.64 -1.79
C THR A 336 22.23 4.64 -0.71
N PRO A 337 21.32 3.64 -0.67
CA PRO A 337 20.29 3.57 0.36
C PRO A 337 20.89 3.53 1.77
N PRO A 338 20.18 4.06 2.78
CA PRO A 338 20.52 3.83 4.18
C PRO A 338 20.66 2.32 4.46
N ASN A 339 21.60 1.94 5.30
CA ASN A 339 21.88 0.54 5.69
C ASN A 339 22.33 -0.39 4.53
N TRP A 340 22.78 0.17 3.40
CA TRP A 340 23.34 -0.61 2.30
C TRP A 340 24.75 -1.17 2.56
N ASN A 341 25.50 -0.70 3.56
CA ASN A 341 26.90 -1.13 3.78
C ASN A 341 27.04 -2.21 4.84
#